data_AF-A0A7C8KSF5-F1
#
_entry.id   AF-A0A7C8KSF5-F1
#
_cell.length_a   1.000
_cell.length_b   1.000
_cell.length_c   1.000
_cell.angle_alpha   90.00
_cell.angle_beta   90.00
_cell.angle_gamma   90.00
#
_symmetry.space_group_name_H-M   'P 1'
#
loop_
_entity.id
_entity.type
_entity.pdbx_description
1 polymer ?
#
loop_
_entity_poly.entity_id
_entity_poly.type
_entity_poly.pdbx_seq_one_letter_code
_entity_poly.pdbx_strand_id
1 'polypeptide(L)' 'MDKSTKHVVGLIGSFLIFAVGLFRIVTESLSSTPLFVAYIFAITGFIGVIANGVELGKRKKLNS' A
#
# COMPACT_ATOMS: atom_id res chain seq x y z
N MET A 1 -1.46 -11.91 -18.71
CA MET A 1 -0.67 -11.19 -17.68
C MET A 1 -0.15 -12.22 -16.69
N ASP A 2 1.16 -12.30 -16.52
CA ASP A 2 1.78 -13.26 -15.62
C ASP A 2 1.32 -13.03 -14.17
N LYS A 3 1.13 -14.11 -13.40
CA LYS A 3 0.63 -14.02 -12.01
C LYS A 3 1.56 -13.18 -11.13
N SER A 4 2.86 -13.18 -11.44
CA SER A 4 3.87 -12.38 -10.74
C SER A 4 3.68 -10.88 -10.98
N THR A 5 3.39 -10.49 -12.23
CA THR A 5 3.12 -9.09 -12.58
C THR A 5 1.89 -8.54 -11.86
N LYS A 6 0.83 -9.34 -11.68
CA LYS A 6 -0.37 -8.95 -10.93
C LYS A 6 -0.06 -8.59 -9.47
N HIS A 7 0.79 -9.36 -8.80
CA HIS A 7 1.16 -9.09 -7.40
C HIS A 7 2.08 -7.88 -7.29
N VAL A 8 3.01 -7.69 -8.22
CA VAL A 8 3.89 -6.50 -8.23
C VAL A 8 3.09 -5.22 -8.45
N VAL A 9 2.15 -5.21 -9.40
CA VAL A 9 1.28 -4.06 -9.64
C VAL A 9 0.36 -3.79 -8.44
N GLY A 10 -0.17 -4.83 -7.80
CA GLY A 10 -0.94 -4.70 -6.56
C GLY A 10 -0.11 -4.13 -5.41
N LEU A 11 1.13 -4.56 -5.26
CA LEU A 11 2.06 -4.05 -4.25
C LEU A 11 2.38 -2.56 -4.50
N ILE A 12 2.69 -2.19 -5.75
CA ILE A 12 2.98 -0.79 -6.12
C ILE A 12 1.75 0.09 -5.89
N GLY A 13 0.56 -0.34 -6.29
CA GLY A 13 -0.68 0.41 -6.05
C GLY A 13 -0.98 0.60 -4.56
N SER A 14 -0.83 -0.45 -3.76
CA SER A 14 -1.02 -0.40 -2.30
C SER A 14 0.00 0.52 -1.63
N PHE A 15 1.26 0.46 -2.09
CA PHE A 15 2.36 1.28 -1.59
C PHE A 15 2.19 2.76 -1.95
N LEU A 16 1.73 3.08 -3.17
CA LEU A 16 1.42 4.44 -3.57
C LEU A 16 0.27 5.02 -2.75
N ILE A 17 -0.80 4.26 -2.51
CA ILE A 17 -1.91 4.68 -1.64
C ILE A 17 -1.43 4.93 -0.21
N PHE A 18 -0.62 4.02 0.33
CA PHE A 18 -0.02 4.17 1.65
C PHE A 18 0.87 5.42 1.74
N ALA A 19 1.75 5.63 0.75
CA ALA A 19 2.68 6.76 0.72
C ALA A 19 1.93 8.10 0.59
N VAL A 20 0.87 8.17 -0.22
CA VAL A 20 0.02 9.37 -0.33
C VAL A 20 -0.71 9.66 0.97
N GLY A 21 -1.28 8.64 1.62
CA GLY A 21 -1.94 8.79 2.93
C GLY A 21 -0.96 9.23 4.03
N LEU A 22 0.24 8.64 4.07
CA LEU A 22 1.28 8.98 5.02
C LEU A 22 1.85 10.38 4.78
N PHE A 23 2.13 10.73 3.52
CA PHE A 23 2.58 12.07 3.13
C PHE A 23 1.55 13.13 3.55
N ARG A 24 0.26 12.84 3.37
CA ARG A 24 -0.86 13.66 3.84
C ARG A 24 -0.87 13.89 5.34
N ILE A 25 -0.68 12.83 6.13
CA ILE A 25 -0.66 12.89 7.60
C ILE A 25 0.57 13.69 8.08
N VAL A 26 1.74 13.45 7.49
CA VAL A 26 3.01 14.07 7.90
C VAL A 26 3.10 15.53 7.49
N THR A 27 2.52 15.91 6.36
CA THR A 27 2.62 17.30 5.85
C THR A 27 1.47 18.22 6.25
N GLU A 28 0.43 17.70 6.92
CA GLU A 28 -0.78 18.43 7.35
C GLU A 28 -1.36 19.35 6.25
N SER A 29 -1.12 19.02 4.99
CA SER A 29 -0.97 20.04 3.93
C SER A 29 -2.25 20.38 3.16
N LEU A 30 -3.41 19.94 3.61
CA LEU A 30 -4.65 20.24 2.89
C LEU A 30 -5.82 20.26 3.86
N SER A 31 -6.17 21.46 4.30
CA SER A 31 -7.37 21.77 5.08
C SER A 31 -8.68 21.26 4.44
N SER A 32 -8.64 20.84 3.17
CA SER A 32 -9.81 20.45 2.37
C SER A 32 -10.13 18.96 2.30
N THR A 33 -9.34 18.04 2.88
CA THR A 33 -9.88 16.68 3.13
C THR A 33 -9.84 16.32 4.60
N PRO A 34 -10.89 15.67 5.13
CA PRO A 34 -10.95 15.30 6.52
C PRO A 34 -9.77 14.39 6.90
N LEU A 35 -9.12 14.66 8.04
CA LEU A 35 -8.06 13.81 8.62
C LEU A 35 -8.49 12.33 8.69
N PHE A 36 -9.80 12.09 8.89
CA PHE A 36 -10.41 10.76 8.85
C PHE A 36 -10.11 9.98 7.55
N VAL A 37 -10.17 10.63 6.39
CA VAL A 37 -9.90 10.00 5.09
C VAL A 37 -8.42 9.66 4.95
N ALA A 38 -7.53 10.51 5.47
CA ALA A 38 -6.09 10.25 5.49
C ALA A 38 -5.75 9.02 6.35
N TYR A 39 -6.39 8.87 7.51
CA TYR A 39 -6.24 7.66 8.35
C TYR A 39 -6.75 6.40 7.66
N ILE A 40 -7.92 6.45 6.99
CA ILE A 40 -8.43 5.29 6.24
C ILE A 40 -7.45 4.91 5.14
N PHE A 41 -6.92 5.87 4.37
CA PHE A 41 -5.95 5.59 3.32
C PHE A 41 -4.63 5.03 3.86
N ALA A 42 -4.13 5.55 4.98
CA ALA A 42 -2.93 5.03 5.62
C ALA A 42 -3.13 3.60 6.13
N ILE A 43 -4.24 3.30 6.83
CA ILE A 43 -4.51 1.97 7.39
C ILE A 43 -4.75 0.95 6.28
N THR A 44 -5.60 1.28 5.29
CA THR A 44 -5.89 0.37 4.17
C THR A 44 -4.68 0.16 3.27
N GLY A 45 -3.90 1.20 3.00
CA GLY A 45 -2.62 1.11 2.29
C GLY A 45 -1.62 0.21 3.03
N PHE A 46 -1.51 0.35 4.35
CA PHE A 46 -0.61 -0.47 5.16
C PHE A 46 -1.00 -1.95 5.15
N ILE A 47 -2.29 -2.26 5.29
CA ILE A 47 -2.81 -3.63 5.18
C ILE A 47 -2.49 -4.21 3.80
N GLY A 48 -2.68 -3.43 2.73
CA GLY A 48 -2.34 -3.84 1.36
C GLY A 48 -0.86 -4.13 1.17
N VAL A 49 0.03 -3.33 1.76
CA VAL A 49 1.48 -3.55 1.74
C VAL A 49 1.86 -4.83 2.50
N ILE A 50 1.30 -5.06 3.69
CA ILE A 50 1.58 -6.29 4.46
C ILE A 50 1.05 -7.54 3.74
N ALA A 51 -0.22 -7.52 3.29
CA ALA A 51 -0.82 -8.68 2.64
C ALA A 51 -0.08 -9.07 1.35
N ASN A 52 0.18 -8.10 0.47
CA ASN A 52 0.92 -8.36 -0.78
C ASN A 52 2.40 -8.65 -0.52
N GLY A 53 3.01 -8.03 0.48
CA GLY A 53 4.40 -8.27 0.88
C GLY A 53 4.62 -9.67 1.44
N VAL A 54 3.71 -10.15 2.30
CA VAL A 54 3.74 -11.51 2.86
C VAL A 54 3.51 -12.56 1.76
N GLU A 55 2.55 -12.34 0.86
CA GLU A 55 2.28 -13.24 -0.25
C GLU A 55 3.48 -13.33 -1.21
N LEU A 56 4.08 -12.19 -1.58
CA LEU A 56 5.31 -12.16 -2.39
C LEU A 56 6.50 -12.85 -1.69
N GLY A 57 6.67 -12.63 -0.39
CA GLY A 57 7.70 -13.28 0.41
C GLY A 57 7.54 -14.81 0.45
N LYS A 58 6.30 -15.29 0.61
CA LYS A 58 5.98 -16.73 0.52
C LYS A 58 6.28 -17.30 -0.86
N ARG A 59 5.93 -16.59 -1.94
CA ARG A 59 6.22 -17.04 -3.32
C ARG A 59 7.71 -17.07 -3.64
N LYS A 60 8.48 -16.09 -3.16
CA LYS A 60 9.95 -16.07 -3.32
C LYS A 60 10.61 -17.24 -2.60
N LYS A 61 10.12 -17.61 -1.42
CA LYS A 61 10.63 -18.74 -0.64
C LYS A 61 10.30 -20.11 -1.24
N LEU A 62 9.24 -20.20 -2.07
CA LEU A 62 8.80 -21.43 -2.74
C LEU A 62 9.52 -21.69 -4.09
N ASN A 63 10.22 -20.69 -4.62
CA ASN A 63 10.99 -20.75 -5.87
C ASN A 63 12.53 -20.77 -5.63
N SER A 64 12.96 -20.97 -4.38
CA SER A 64 14.36 -21.09 -3.95
C SER A 64 14.60 -22.46 -3.34
#